data_AF-F3FVV6-F1
#
_entry.id   AF-F3FVV6-F1
#
_cell.length_a   1.000
_cell.length_b   1.000
_cell.length_c   1.000
_cell.angle_alpha   90.00
_cell.angle_beta   90.00
_cell.angle_gamma   90.00
#
_symmetry.space_group_name_H-M   'P 1'
#
loop_
_entity.id
_entity.type
_entity.pdbx_description
1 polymer ?
#
loop_
_entity_poly.entity_id
_entity_poly.type
_entity_poly.pdbx_seq_one_letter_code
_entity_poly.pdbx_strand_id
1 'polypeptide(L)' 'MRHEGAHNFTRNMHVAPDSNRSLPDAEGEVDFATSFDANGNLLQLVRGHVMGWDA' A
#
# COMPACT_ATOMS: atom_id res chain seq x y z
N MET A 1 -20.77 -21.90 3.82
CA MET A 1 -20.15 -20.81 3.03
C MET A 1 -21.16 -20.40 1.97
N ARG A 2 -21.66 -19.16 2.01
CA ARG A 2 -22.67 -18.66 1.07
C ARG A 2 -21.95 -17.71 0.11
N HIS A 3 -22.08 -17.92 -1.18
CA HIS A 3 -21.53 -16.99 -2.18
C HIS A 3 -22.48 -15.80 -2.30
N GLU A 4 -22.06 -14.64 -1.78
CA GLU A 4 -22.82 -13.38 -1.81
C GLU A 4 -22.63 -12.63 -3.14
N GLY A 5 -22.95 -13.26 -4.27
CA GLY A 5 -22.98 -12.58 -5.58
C GLY A 5 -21.68 -11.87 -5.99
N ALA A 6 -21.78 -10.93 -6.95
CA ALA A 6 -20.65 -10.14 -7.42
C ALA A 6 -20.43 -8.91 -6.53
N HIS A 7 -19.34 -8.89 -5.77
CA HIS A 7 -18.89 -7.69 -5.06
C HIS A 7 -18.07 -6.81 -6.00
N ASN A 8 -18.70 -5.74 -6.50
CA ASN A 8 -17.99 -4.71 -7.23
C ASN A 8 -17.15 -3.90 -6.23
N PHE A 9 -15.83 -4.03 -6.33
CA PHE A 9 -14.88 -3.29 -5.50
C PHE A 9 -13.92 -2.51 -6.39
N THR A 10 -13.75 -1.23 -6.07
CA THR A 10 -12.70 -0.39 -6.65
C THR A 10 -11.71 -0.07 -5.55
N ARG A 11 -10.42 -0.34 -5.81
CA ARG A 11 -9.32 0.09 -4.94
C ARG A 11 -8.59 1.22 -5.62
N ASN A 12 -8.59 2.37 -4.97
CA ASN A 12 -7.80 3.51 -5.40
C ASN A 12 -6.36 3.36 -4.89
N MET A 13 -5.43 3.84 -5.71
CA MET A 13 -4.00 3.83 -5.43
C MET A 13 -3.47 5.23 -5.66
N HIS A 14 -2.77 5.77 -4.67
CA HIS A 14 -1.96 6.96 -4.82
C HIS A 14 -0.61 6.57 -5.40
N VAL A 15 -0.10 7.37 -6.32
CA VAL A 15 1.22 7.21 -6.94
C VAL A 15 2.06 8.43 -6.58
N ALA A 16 3.32 8.22 -6.17
CA ALA A 16 4.24 9.30 -5.88
C ALA A 16 4.48 10.18 -7.14
N PRO A 17 4.66 11.50 -7.00
CA PRO A 17 4.80 12.39 -8.17
C PRO A 17 6.04 12.15 -9.03
N ASP A 18 7.10 11.57 -8.44
CA ASP A 18 8.44 11.47 -9.02
C ASP A 18 8.95 10.01 -9.11
N SER A 19 8.11 9.02 -8.81
CA SER A 19 8.46 7.60 -8.90
C SER A 19 7.22 6.71 -9.09
N ASN A 20 7.42 5.41 -9.31
CA ASN A 20 6.32 4.43 -9.40
C ASN A 20 5.87 3.89 -8.03
N ARG A 21 6.36 4.46 -6.91
CA ARG A 21 5.94 4.05 -5.57
C ARG A 21 4.46 4.32 -5.41
N SER A 22 3.69 3.29 -5.05
CA SER A 22 2.24 3.35 -5.00
C SER A 22 1.71 2.76 -3.71
N LEU A 23 0.75 3.43 -3.09
CA LEU A 23 0.10 3.01 -1.84
C LEU A 23 -1.42 3.06 -2.02
N PRO A 24 -2.17 2.15 -1.38
CA PRO A 24 -3.63 2.23 -1.41
C PRO A 24 -4.13 3.47 -0.68
N ASP A 25 -5.31 3.94 -1.05
CA ASP A 25 -6.03 4.93 -0.24
C ASP A 25 -6.16 4.43 1.21
N ALA A 26 -5.78 5.29 2.15
CA ALA A 26 -5.89 5.06 3.58
C ALA A 26 -6.71 6.19 4.23
N GLU A 27 -7.16 5.99 5.47
CA GLU A 27 -7.76 7.06 6.27
C GLU A 27 -6.66 8.07 6.67
N GLY A 28 -6.31 8.99 5.78
CA GLY A 28 -5.31 10.05 6.02
C GLY A 28 -4.46 10.39 4.80
N GLU A 29 -3.47 11.26 5.01
CA GLU A 29 -2.48 11.59 4.00
C GLU A 29 -1.54 10.41 3.75
N VAL A 30 -1.21 10.17 2.47
CA VAL A 30 -0.30 9.10 2.06
C VAL A 30 1.14 9.56 2.22
N ASP A 31 1.85 8.95 3.17
CA ASP A 31 3.28 9.20 3.40
C ASP A 31 4.15 8.24 2.60
N PHE A 32 4.60 8.65 1.41
CA PHE A 32 5.55 7.88 0.62
C PHE A 32 6.97 7.85 1.22
N ALA A 33 7.35 8.86 2.01
CA ALA A 33 8.70 9.03 2.53
C ALA A 33 9.03 7.98 3.61
N THR A 34 8.05 7.59 4.43
CA THR A 34 8.24 6.59 5.48
C THR A 34 7.66 5.22 5.16
N SER A 35 6.92 5.08 4.07
CA SER A 35 6.31 3.79 3.70
C SER A 35 7.26 2.83 3.01
N PHE A 36 8.40 3.33 2.52
CA PHE A 36 9.39 2.55 1.79
C PHE A 36 10.79 2.83 2.32
N ASP A 37 11.68 1.86 2.25
CA ASP A 37 13.10 2.09 2.52
C ASP A 37 13.79 2.86 1.37
N ALA A 38 15.09 3.11 1.53
CA ALA A 38 15.91 3.80 0.52
C ALA A 38 15.99 3.04 -0.81
N ASN A 39 15.90 1.70 -0.79
CA ASN A 39 15.92 0.86 -1.99
C ASN A 39 14.55 0.81 -2.68
N GLY A 40 13.49 1.26 -2.01
CA GLY A 40 12.12 1.22 -2.53
C GLY A 40 11.34 -0.02 -2.13
N ASN A 41 11.79 -0.73 -1.11
CA ASN A 41 11.04 -1.82 -0.53
C ASN A 41 9.99 -1.29 0.44
N LEU A 42 8.77 -1.80 0.35
CA LEU A 42 7.65 -1.38 1.21
C LEU A 42 7.90 -1.83 2.66
N LEU A 43 7.67 -0.97 3.65
CA LEU A 43 7.95 -1.25 5.07
C LEU A 43 6.75 -1.83 5.83
N GLN A 44 5.53 -1.54 5.37
CA GLN A 44 4.30 -2.10 5.93
C GLN A 44 3.36 -2.53 4.81
N LEU A 45 2.94 -3.81 4.82
CA LEU A 45 1.99 -4.33 3.82
C LEU A 45 0.60 -3.72 4.00
N VAL A 46 0.17 -3.69 5.25
CA VAL A 46 -1.05 -3.07 5.77
C VAL A 46 -0.72 -2.54 7.17
N ARG A 47 -1.60 -1.70 7.73
CA ARG A 47 -1.41 -1.14 9.07
C ARG A 47 -1.15 -2.25 10.10
N GLY A 48 0.00 -2.18 10.77
CA GLY A 48 0.41 -3.14 11.80
C GLY A 48 1.07 -4.42 11.28
N HIS A 49 1.28 -4.54 9.95
CA HIS A 49 1.98 -5.68 9.35
C HIS A 49 3.29 -5.21 8.71
N VAL A 50 4.36 -5.24 9.52
CA VAL A 50 5.71 -4.81 9.12
C VAL A 50 6.35 -5.85 8.20
N MET A 51 7.04 -5.38 7.17
CA MET A 51 7.83 -6.22 6.28
C MET A 51 9.32 -6.06 6.57
N GLY A 52 10.05 -7.17 6.50
CA GLY A 52 11.51 -7.22 6.58
C GLY A 52 12.08 -7.65 5.25
N TRP A 53 13.18 -7.02 4.85
CA TRP A 53 13.89 -7.31 3.62
C TRP A 53 15.32 -7.71 3.95
N ASP A 54 15.86 -8.67 3.21
CA ASP A 54 17.28 -8.98 3.24
C ASP A 54 18.09 -7.93 2.48
N ALA A 55 19.42 -8.03 2.61
CA ALA A 55 20.37 -7.13 1.96
C ALA A 55 20.82 -7.67 0.60
#